data_AF-A0A349PU03-F1
#
_entry.id   AF-A0A349PU03-F1
#
_cell.length_a   1.000
_cell.length_b   1.000
_cell.length_c   1.000
_cell.angle_alpha   90.00
_cell.angle_beta   90.00
_cell.angle_gamma   90.00
#
_symmetry.space_group_name_H-M   'P 1'
#
loop_
_entity.id
_entity.type
_entity.pdbx_description
1 polymer ?
#
loop_
_entity_poly.entity_id
_entity_poly.type
_entity_poly.pdbx_seq_one_letter_code
_entity_poly.pdbx_strand_id
1 'polypeptide(L)'
;DTNEVQNRIFDAISCKGENLFTVGDVKQSIYRFRLADPRIFLQHYNTWPPLEDAEEHDSAKLLLSRNFRSRKEVLDATNFIFCNILSEEMGELDYGADEMLRLGANYVESSACGAEFHLLDLPTQTGEQRVRASEAEAAFVADYISNMLTSEFPIQDDKTKELRPVREEDIVILMRSPSTRLLDYR
;
A
#
# COMPACT_ATOMS: atom_id res chain seq x y z
N ASP A 1 13.10 5.12 2.87
CA ASP A 1 13.44 6.24 1.97
C ASP A 1 14.69 7.04 2.34
N THR A 2 15.38 6.70 3.44
CA THR A 2 16.68 7.29 3.79
C THR A 2 17.76 6.86 2.82
N ASN A 3 18.72 7.74 2.53
CA ASN A 3 19.97 7.39 1.83
C ASN A 3 21.19 7.46 2.78
N GLU A 4 22.33 6.95 2.35
CA GLU A 4 23.54 6.89 3.18
C GLU A 4 24.00 8.28 3.68
N VAL A 5 23.84 9.34 2.88
CA VAL A 5 24.21 10.70 3.31
C VAL A 5 23.36 11.17 4.48
N GLN A 6 22.04 10.96 4.42
CA GLN A 6 21.13 11.26 5.52
C GLN A 6 21.43 10.39 6.74
N ASN A 7 21.75 9.11 6.53
CA ASN A 7 22.12 8.21 7.62
C ASN A 7 23.35 8.72 8.39
N ARG A 8 24.39 9.19 7.67
CA ARG A 8 25.57 9.80 8.30
C ARG A 8 25.26 11.08 9.07
N ILE A 9 24.29 11.87 8.60
CA ILE A 9 23.83 13.05 9.33
C ILE A 9 23.16 12.61 10.63
N PHE A 10 22.29 11.59 10.58
CA PHE A 10 21.64 11.04 11.77
C PHE A 10 22.66 10.50 12.76
N ASP A 11 23.65 9.71 12.33
CA ASP A 11 24.72 9.21 13.19
C ASP A 11 25.49 10.34 13.90
N ALA A 12 25.77 11.43 13.18
CA ALA A 12 26.54 12.56 13.69
C ALA A 12 25.77 13.37 14.76
N ILE A 13 24.45 13.49 14.64
CA ILE A 13 23.62 14.26 15.58
C ILE A 13 23.01 13.41 16.68
N SER A 14 23.02 12.07 16.54
CA SER A 14 22.32 11.17 17.44
C SER A 14 23.17 10.54 18.56
N CYS A 15 24.33 11.13 18.87
CA CYS A 15 25.31 10.49 19.76
C CYS A 15 25.62 9.04 19.34
N LYS A 16 25.81 8.79 18.03
CA LYS A 16 25.97 7.44 17.45
C LYS A 16 24.77 6.51 17.64
N GLY A 17 23.55 7.06 17.59
CA GLY A 17 22.30 6.29 17.62
C GLY A 17 21.64 6.20 18.99
N GLU A 18 22.26 6.67 20.07
CA GLU A 18 21.74 6.56 21.44
C GLU A 18 20.39 7.28 21.66
N ASN A 19 20.10 8.33 20.88
CA ASN A 19 18.83 9.06 20.94
C ASN A 19 18.09 9.06 19.60
N LEU A 20 18.31 8.05 18.77
CA LEU A 20 17.67 7.90 17.47
C LEU A 20 16.37 7.10 17.58
N PHE A 21 15.25 7.73 17.19
CA PHE A 21 13.96 7.05 17.06
C PHE A 21 13.52 7.06 15.59
N THR A 22 13.43 5.89 14.97
CA THR A 22 13.04 5.75 13.56
C THR A 22 11.74 4.97 13.41
N VAL A 23 10.87 5.44 12.53
CA VAL A 23 9.65 4.74 12.13
C VAL A 23 9.67 4.57 10.61
N GLY A 24 9.38 3.37 10.13
CA GLY A 24 9.38 3.07 8.71
C GLY A 24 8.80 1.69 8.42
N ASP A 25 8.60 1.42 7.13
CA ASP A 25 8.20 0.11 6.62
C ASP A 25 8.98 -0.16 5.34
N VAL A 26 9.81 -1.20 5.35
CA VAL A 26 10.62 -1.60 4.18
C VAL A 26 9.72 -1.92 2.99
N LYS A 27 8.54 -2.50 3.24
CA LYS A 27 7.56 -2.88 2.22
C LYS A 27 7.02 -1.69 1.43
N GLN A 28 7.16 -0.48 1.98
CA GLN A 28 6.71 0.78 1.37
C GLN A 28 7.85 1.58 0.74
N SER A 29 9.07 1.04 0.69
CA SER A 29 10.23 1.71 0.09
C SER A 29 10.16 1.72 -1.44
N ILE A 30 9.63 2.80 -2.02
CA ILE A 30 9.41 2.94 -3.48
C ILE A 30 10.32 4.00 -4.13
N TYR A 31 11.22 4.65 -3.37
CA TYR A 31 12.04 5.76 -3.83
C TYR A 31 13.49 5.40 -4.19
N ARG A 32 13.78 4.14 -4.55
CA ARG A 32 15.14 3.69 -4.94
C ARG A 32 15.74 4.52 -6.08
N PHE A 33 14.91 5.03 -7.00
CA PHE A 33 15.35 5.92 -8.09
C PHE A 33 15.91 7.27 -7.59
N ARG A 34 15.68 7.63 -6.32
CA ARG A 34 16.28 8.79 -5.63
C ARG A 34 17.45 8.40 -4.72
N LEU A 35 18.02 7.21 -4.92
CA LEU A 35 19.10 6.65 -4.11
C LEU A 35 18.71 6.34 -2.66
N ALA A 36 17.40 6.20 -2.37
CA ALA A 36 16.98 5.63 -1.11
C ALA A 36 17.48 4.18 -0.98
N ASP A 37 18.02 3.84 0.19
CA ASP A 37 18.56 2.53 0.48
C ASP A 37 17.76 1.85 1.61
N PRO A 38 16.81 0.95 1.29
CA PRO A 38 16.02 0.22 2.30
C PRO A 38 16.88 -0.66 3.20
N ARG A 39 18.10 -1.02 2.77
CA ARG A 39 19.00 -1.90 3.54
C ARG A 39 19.43 -1.28 4.86
N ILE A 40 19.46 0.05 4.95
CA ILE A 40 19.74 0.78 6.20
C ILE A 40 18.69 0.41 7.25
N PHE A 41 17.41 0.42 6.89
CA PHE A 41 16.33 0.05 7.80
C PHE A 41 16.27 -1.46 8.04
N LEU A 42 16.51 -2.28 7.01
CA LEU A 42 16.58 -3.74 7.14
C LEU A 42 17.69 -4.17 8.09
N GLN A 43 18.82 -3.47 8.13
CA GLN A 43 19.89 -3.77 9.07
C GLN A 43 19.39 -3.63 10.52
N HIS A 44 18.73 -2.53 10.87
CA HIS A 44 18.14 -2.34 12.20
C HIS A 44 17.08 -3.41 12.48
N TYR A 45 16.19 -3.65 11.52
CA TYR A 45 15.14 -4.66 11.64
C TYR A 45 15.71 -6.07 11.90
N ASN A 46 16.79 -6.46 11.23
CA ASN A 46 17.40 -7.80 11.35
C ASN A 46 18.31 -7.95 12.59
N THR A 47 18.91 -6.86 13.06
CA THR A 47 19.92 -6.92 14.14
C THR A 47 19.38 -6.57 15.51
N TRP A 48 18.34 -5.73 15.60
CA TRP A 48 17.80 -5.31 16.89
C TRP A 48 16.85 -6.38 17.47
N PRO A 49 16.98 -6.71 18.77
CA PRO A 49 16.03 -7.58 19.45
C PRO A 49 14.64 -6.94 19.53
N PRO A 50 13.57 -7.75 19.66
CA PRO A 50 12.25 -7.25 20.05
C PRO A 50 12.35 -6.43 21.34
N LEU A 51 11.55 -5.36 21.43
CA LEU A 51 11.52 -4.47 22.60
C LEU A 51 11.24 -5.19 23.93
N GLU A 52 10.49 -6.29 23.90
CA GLU A 52 10.21 -7.11 25.09
C GLU A 52 11.41 -7.90 25.62
N ASP A 53 12.42 -8.13 24.77
CA ASP A 53 13.63 -8.89 25.09
C ASP A 53 14.86 -7.98 25.32
N ALA A 54 14.72 -6.66 25.14
CA ALA A 54 15.82 -5.70 25.20
C ALA A 54 16.06 -5.19 26.63
N GLU A 55 17.33 -5.01 27.02
CA GLU A 55 17.68 -4.40 28.31
C GLU A 55 17.65 -2.87 28.26
N GLU A 56 17.70 -2.23 29.44
CA GLU A 56 17.80 -0.78 29.54
C GLU A 56 19.07 -0.29 28.82
N HIS A 57 18.91 0.65 27.88
CA HIS A 57 19.94 1.17 26.98
C HIS A 57 20.29 0.32 25.74
N ASP A 58 19.63 -0.82 25.52
CA ASP A 58 19.76 -1.54 24.25
C ASP A 58 18.98 -0.86 23.11
N SER A 59 19.48 -1.04 21.89
CA SER A 59 18.67 -0.77 20.69
C SER A 59 17.61 -1.85 20.55
N ALA A 60 16.38 -1.47 20.19
CA ALA A 60 15.28 -2.41 20.12
C ALA A 60 14.33 -2.09 18.96
N LYS A 61 13.65 -3.13 18.45
CA LYS A 61 12.60 -2.99 17.44
C LYS A 61 11.22 -3.28 18.02
N LEU A 62 10.23 -2.56 17.51
CA LEU A 62 8.81 -2.79 17.80
C LEU A 62 8.03 -2.93 16.50
N LEU A 63 7.39 -4.08 16.30
CA LEU A 63 6.58 -4.34 15.12
C LEU A 63 5.13 -3.95 15.36
N LEU A 64 4.57 -3.13 14.47
CA LEU A 64 3.20 -2.65 14.54
C LEU A 64 2.37 -3.26 13.38
N SER A 65 1.89 -4.48 13.58
CA SER A 65 1.18 -5.24 12.53
C SER A 65 -0.33 -4.98 12.47
N ARG A 66 -0.92 -4.33 13.49
CA ARG A 66 -2.36 -4.00 13.51
C ARG A 66 -2.68 -2.81 12.61
N ASN A 67 -3.52 -3.03 11.61
CA ASN A 67 -4.01 -2.01 10.69
C ASN A 67 -5.38 -1.49 11.14
N PHE A 68 -5.45 -0.18 11.40
CA PHE A 68 -6.66 0.52 11.82
C PHE A 68 -7.31 1.34 10.71
N ARG A 69 -6.81 1.22 9.46
CA ARG A 69 -7.21 2.05 8.32
C ARG A 69 -8.18 1.35 7.38
N SER A 70 -8.12 0.02 7.29
CA SER A 70 -8.76 -0.70 6.20
C SER A 70 -9.56 -1.90 6.69
N ARG A 71 -10.60 -2.24 5.92
CA ARG A 71 -11.45 -3.42 6.12
C ARG A 71 -10.69 -4.71 5.88
N LYS A 72 -11.21 -5.81 6.45
CA LYS A 72 -10.61 -7.14 6.37
C LYS A 72 -10.33 -7.58 4.93
N GLU A 73 -11.22 -7.28 4.01
CA GLU A 73 -11.12 -7.69 2.60
C GLU A 73 -9.88 -7.10 1.91
N VAL A 74 -9.52 -5.85 2.22
CA VAL A 74 -8.31 -5.19 1.69
C VAL A 74 -7.05 -5.86 2.25
N LEU A 75 -7.05 -6.14 3.56
CA LEU A 75 -5.93 -6.81 4.24
C LEU A 75 -5.72 -8.22 3.70
N ASP A 76 -6.79 -8.99 3.58
CA ASP A 76 -6.73 -10.38 3.10
C ASP A 76 -6.24 -10.45 1.65
N ALA A 77 -6.76 -9.59 0.76
CA ALA A 77 -6.31 -9.55 -0.63
C ALA A 77 -4.83 -9.14 -0.73
N THR A 78 -4.42 -8.14 0.06
CA THR A 78 -3.01 -7.68 0.13
C THR A 78 -2.11 -8.80 0.63
N ASN A 79 -2.45 -9.43 1.75
CA ASN A 79 -1.71 -10.53 2.34
C ASN A 79 -1.62 -11.71 1.35
N PHE A 80 -2.73 -12.07 0.70
CA PHE A 80 -2.77 -13.15 -0.27
C PHE A 80 -1.80 -12.91 -1.43
N ILE A 81 -1.79 -11.70 -2.00
CA ILE A 81 -0.88 -11.38 -3.10
C ILE A 81 0.58 -11.43 -2.61
N PHE A 82 0.90 -10.70 -1.54
CA PHE A 82 2.29 -10.52 -1.12
C PHE A 82 2.94 -11.76 -0.50
N CYS A 83 2.17 -12.66 0.14
CA CYS A 83 2.67 -13.98 0.55
C CYS A 83 3.17 -14.82 -0.64
N ASN A 84 2.70 -14.56 -1.85
CA ASN A 84 3.06 -15.34 -3.04
C ASN A 84 4.13 -14.67 -3.92
N ILE A 85 4.38 -13.36 -3.76
CA ILE A 85 5.26 -12.61 -4.67
C ILE A 85 6.39 -11.84 -3.99
N LEU A 86 6.28 -11.51 -2.70
CA LEU A 86 7.30 -10.72 -2.00
C LEU A 86 8.25 -11.65 -1.23
N SER A 87 9.45 -11.76 -1.78
CA SER A 87 10.57 -12.51 -1.22
C SER A 87 11.80 -11.64 -1.10
N GLU A 88 12.83 -12.12 -0.40
CA GLU A 88 14.13 -11.47 -0.35
C GLU A 88 14.71 -11.17 -1.75
N GLU A 89 14.55 -12.08 -2.72
CA GLU A 89 15.05 -11.91 -4.09
C GLU A 89 14.30 -10.80 -4.85
N MET A 90 12.97 -10.75 -4.73
CA MET A 90 12.13 -9.81 -5.49
C MET A 90 11.93 -8.47 -4.79
N GLY A 91 12.07 -8.41 -3.46
CA GLY A 91 11.69 -7.27 -2.64
C GLY A 91 12.52 -7.03 -1.38
N GLU A 92 13.67 -7.71 -1.24
CA GLU A 92 14.66 -7.52 -0.16
C GLU A 92 14.14 -7.88 1.25
N LEU A 93 12.94 -8.47 1.36
CA LEU A 93 12.30 -8.95 2.58
C LEU A 93 11.30 -10.06 2.28
N ASP A 94 11.26 -11.10 3.10
CA ASP A 94 10.22 -12.14 3.03
C ASP A 94 8.92 -11.69 3.71
N TYR A 95 7.79 -11.90 3.03
CA TYR A 95 6.47 -11.60 3.59
C TYR A 95 5.95 -12.72 4.50
N GLY A 96 6.49 -12.76 5.72
CA GLY A 96 6.13 -13.74 6.76
C GLY A 96 5.01 -13.30 7.72
N ALA A 97 4.77 -14.11 8.75
CA ALA A 97 3.70 -13.90 9.74
C ALA A 97 3.79 -12.56 10.50
N ASP A 98 5.00 -12.04 10.69
CA ASP A 98 5.23 -10.75 11.34
C ASP A 98 4.93 -9.56 10.40
N GLU A 99 4.98 -9.79 9.09
CA GLU A 99 4.77 -8.77 8.05
C GLU A 99 3.35 -8.69 7.53
N MET A 100 2.57 -9.74 7.79
CA MET A 100 1.15 -9.79 7.46
C MET A 100 0.37 -8.69 8.18
N LEU A 101 -0.50 -8.02 7.42
CA LEU A 101 -1.42 -7.03 7.98
C LEU A 101 -2.47 -7.73 8.85
N ARG A 102 -2.68 -7.22 10.06
CA ARG A 102 -3.66 -7.76 11.02
C ARG A 102 -4.81 -6.79 11.20
N LEU A 103 -6.04 -7.30 11.18
CA LEU A 103 -7.23 -6.46 11.34
C LEU A 103 -7.24 -5.79 12.73
N GLY A 104 -7.26 -4.46 12.71
CA GLY A 104 -7.46 -3.62 13.90
C GLY A 104 -8.64 -2.66 13.75
N ALA A 105 -9.03 -2.32 12.52
CA ALA A 105 -10.17 -1.47 12.22
C ALA A 105 -11.50 -2.21 12.46
N ASN A 106 -12.53 -1.45 12.82
CA ASN A 106 -13.88 -1.95 12.98
C ASN A 106 -14.77 -1.38 11.88
N TYR A 107 -15.09 -2.21 10.88
CA TYR A 107 -15.97 -1.89 9.77
C TYR A 107 -17.24 -2.74 9.84
N VAL A 108 -18.36 -2.17 9.41
CA VAL A 108 -19.61 -2.93 9.22
C VAL A 108 -19.37 -4.00 8.14
N GLU A 109 -19.79 -5.24 8.43
CA GLU A 109 -19.69 -6.35 7.48
C GLU A 109 -20.49 -6.05 6.20
N SER A 110 -19.89 -6.34 5.05
CA SER A 110 -20.52 -6.15 3.75
C SER A 110 -19.98 -7.17 2.75
N SER A 111 -20.89 -7.86 2.06
CA SER A 111 -20.52 -8.78 0.98
C SER A 111 -20.10 -8.06 -0.32
N ALA A 112 -20.35 -6.75 -0.41
CA ALA A 112 -20.09 -5.95 -1.60
C ALA A 112 -18.71 -5.28 -1.61
N CYS A 113 -17.85 -5.57 -0.62
CA CYS A 113 -16.55 -4.90 -0.44
C CYS A 113 -15.34 -5.82 -0.74
N GLY A 114 -15.56 -6.89 -1.52
CA GLY A 114 -14.48 -7.79 -1.93
C GLY A 114 -13.50 -7.10 -2.88
N ALA A 115 -12.25 -7.60 -2.92
CA ALA A 115 -11.30 -7.18 -3.94
C ALA A 115 -11.70 -7.78 -5.31
N GLU A 116 -11.79 -6.93 -6.33
CA GLU A 116 -12.20 -7.32 -7.68
C GLU A 116 -11.02 -7.27 -8.65
N PHE A 117 -11.00 -8.19 -9.62
CA PHE A 117 -10.04 -8.20 -10.73
C PHE A 117 -10.80 -8.32 -12.05
N HIS A 118 -10.75 -7.27 -12.87
CA HIS A 118 -11.44 -7.21 -14.15
C HIS A 118 -10.43 -7.41 -15.28
N LEU A 119 -10.59 -8.49 -16.04
CA LEU A 119 -9.84 -8.74 -17.26
C LEU A 119 -10.66 -8.26 -18.47
N LEU A 120 -10.16 -7.24 -19.15
CA LEU A 120 -10.76 -6.74 -20.39
C LEU A 120 -10.17 -7.48 -21.59
N ASP A 121 -10.95 -8.37 -22.19
CA ASP A 121 -10.57 -9.02 -23.45
C ASP A 121 -10.96 -8.13 -24.63
N LEU A 122 -9.95 -7.62 -25.34
CA LEU A 122 -10.14 -6.73 -26.47
C LEU A 122 -9.91 -7.51 -27.77
N PRO A 123 -10.93 -7.67 -28.63
CA PRO A 123 -10.76 -8.37 -29.88
C PRO A 123 -9.67 -7.69 -30.72
N THR A 124 -8.82 -8.50 -31.36
CA THR A 124 -7.73 -7.99 -32.19
C THR A 124 -8.30 -7.33 -33.44
N GLN A 125 -8.59 -6.03 -33.37
CA GLN A 125 -9.15 -5.30 -34.50
C GLN A 125 -8.06 -4.98 -35.52
N THR A 126 -8.29 -5.37 -36.77
CA THR A 126 -7.49 -4.99 -37.94
C THR A 126 -8.24 -3.87 -38.69
N GLY A 127 -7.80 -2.62 -38.55
CA GLY A 127 -8.44 -1.46 -39.17
C GLY A 127 -8.12 -0.13 -38.49
N GLU A 128 -8.61 0.98 -39.05
CA GLU A 128 -8.37 2.36 -38.59
C GLU A 128 -9.11 2.73 -37.28
N GLN A 129 -10.09 1.93 -36.83
CA GLN A 129 -10.85 2.11 -35.58
C GLN A 129 -10.33 1.23 -34.44
N ARG A 130 -9.02 1.20 -34.22
CA ARG A 130 -8.43 0.43 -33.12
C ARG A 130 -8.62 1.19 -31.80
N VAL A 131 -9.59 0.76 -30.99
CA VAL A 131 -9.76 1.26 -29.61
C VAL A 131 -8.48 0.95 -28.82
N ARG A 132 -7.91 1.96 -28.18
CA ARG A 132 -6.72 1.75 -27.34
C ARG A 132 -7.13 1.02 -26.07
N ALA A 133 -6.29 0.11 -25.59
CA ALA A 133 -6.57 -0.62 -24.35
C ALA A 133 -6.82 0.32 -23.16
N SER A 134 -6.13 1.46 -23.12
CA SER A 134 -6.32 2.50 -22.11
C SER A 134 -7.68 3.21 -22.20
N GLU A 135 -8.22 3.42 -23.41
CA GLU A 135 -9.55 4.00 -23.59
C GLU A 135 -10.64 3.03 -23.14
N ALA A 136 -10.48 1.73 -23.45
CA ALA A 136 -11.39 0.70 -22.97
C ALA A 136 -11.34 0.53 -21.44
N GLU A 137 -10.14 0.58 -20.84
CA GLU A 137 -9.94 0.58 -19.39
C GLU A 137 -10.62 1.80 -18.74
N ALA A 138 -10.44 3.00 -19.31
CA ALA A 138 -11.05 4.22 -18.82
C ALA A 138 -12.58 4.20 -18.90
N ALA A 139 -13.14 3.75 -20.03
CA ALA A 139 -14.59 3.62 -20.20
C ALA A 139 -15.20 2.63 -19.19
N PHE A 140 -14.56 1.47 -19.01
CA PHE A 140 -14.98 0.49 -18.01
C PHE A 140 -14.96 1.07 -16.58
N VAL A 141 -13.87 1.74 -16.21
CA VAL A 141 -13.75 2.37 -14.87
C VAL A 141 -14.81 3.46 -14.68
N ALA A 142 -15.09 4.28 -15.71
CA ALA A 142 -16.11 5.31 -15.65
C ALA A 142 -17.51 4.71 -15.44
N ASP A 143 -17.87 3.66 -16.18
CA ASP A 143 -19.14 2.96 -16.02
C ASP A 143 -19.25 2.32 -14.63
N TYR A 144 -18.18 1.70 -14.13
CA TYR A 144 -18.14 1.10 -12.80
C TYR A 144 -18.36 2.14 -11.69
N ILE A 145 -17.68 3.29 -11.77
CA ILE A 145 -17.84 4.41 -10.84
C ILE A 145 -19.26 4.99 -10.94
N SER A 146 -19.77 5.22 -12.15
CA SER A 146 -21.12 5.73 -12.37
C SER A 146 -22.17 4.81 -11.73
N ASN A 147 -22.02 3.49 -11.91
CA ASN A 147 -22.90 2.52 -11.27
C ASN A 147 -22.82 2.62 -9.73
N MET A 148 -21.62 2.72 -9.16
CA MET A 148 -21.42 2.86 -7.72
C MET A 148 -22.11 4.11 -7.14
N LEU A 149 -22.00 5.24 -7.84
CA LEU A 149 -22.65 6.51 -7.46
C LEU A 149 -24.18 6.41 -7.58
N THR A 150 -24.69 5.92 -8.71
CA THR A 150 -26.14 5.79 -8.95
C THR A 150 -26.82 4.78 -8.04
N SER A 151 -26.11 3.73 -7.61
CA SER A 151 -26.61 2.75 -6.65
C SER A 151 -26.44 3.17 -5.19
N GLU A 152 -25.90 4.37 -4.94
CA GLU A 152 -25.61 4.89 -3.59
C GLU A 152 -24.81 3.90 -2.73
N PHE A 153 -23.70 3.38 -3.27
CA PHE A 153 -22.89 2.38 -2.57
C PHE A 153 -22.56 2.83 -1.13
N PRO A 154 -22.80 1.98 -0.11
CA PRO A 154 -22.67 2.39 1.28
C PRO A 154 -21.20 2.47 1.72
N ILE A 155 -20.80 3.64 2.20
CA ILE A 155 -19.48 3.92 2.80
C ILE A 155 -19.67 4.24 4.29
N GLN A 156 -18.83 3.66 5.13
CA GLN A 156 -18.80 3.98 6.55
C GLN A 156 -17.95 5.22 6.81
N ASP A 157 -18.55 6.25 7.38
CA ASP A 157 -17.84 7.48 7.73
C ASP A 157 -16.87 7.25 8.90
N ASP A 158 -15.64 7.73 8.78
CA ASP A 158 -14.63 7.49 9.80
C ASP A 158 -14.92 8.21 11.13
N LYS A 159 -15.62 9.36 11.09
CA LYS A 159 -15.92 10.17 12.27
C LYS A 159 -17.21 9.72 12.95
N THR A 160 -18.29 9.56 12.19
CA THR A 160 -19.60 9.21 12.76
C THR A 160 -19.78 7.70 12.92
N LYS A 161 -19.00 6.89 12.19
CA LYS A 161 -19.15 5.43 12.08
C LYS A 161 -20.48 4.98 11.45
N GLU A 162 -21.28 5.91 10.94
CA GLU A 162 -22.54 5.64 10.24
C GLU A 162 -22.30 5.36 8.75
N LEU A 163 -23.26 4.68 8.13
CA LEU A 163 -23.24 4.46 6.69
C LEU A 163 -23.84 5.67 5.97
N ARG A 164 -23.16 6.11 4.91
CA ARG A 164 -23.64 7.14 3.99
C ARG A 164 -23.43 6.68 2.54
N PRO A 165 -24.16 7.26 1.58
CA PRO A 165 -23.85 7.07 0.17
C PRO A 165 -22.42 7.49 -0.15
N VAL A 166 -21.81 6.77 -1.08
CA VAL A 166 -20.53 7.10 -1.72
C VAL A 166 -20.60 8.50 -2.35
N ARG A 167 -19.46 9.18 -2.35
CA ARG A 167 -19.24 10.45 -3.04
C ARG A 167 -18.04 10.32 -3.96
N GLU A 168 -17.92 11.22 -4.91
CA GLU A 168 -16.80 11.26 -5.85
C GLU A 168 -15.45 11.40 -5.11
N GLU A 169 -15.43 12.12 -3.99
CA GLU A 169 -14.25 12.30 -3.13
C GLU A 169 -13.78 11.03 -2.41
N ASP A 170 -14.62 10.00 -2.34
CA ASP A 170 -14.28 8.70 -1.73
C ASP A 170 -13.53 7.77 -2.71
N ILE A 171 -13.51 8.11 -4.00
CA ILE A 171 -12.99 7.26 -5.07
C ILE A 171 -11.65 7.79 -5.54
N VAL A 172 -10.65 6.90 -5.57
CA VAL A 172 -9.31 7.21 -6.07
C VAL A 172 -8.88 6.22 -7.15
N ILE A 173 -8.38 6.74 -8.26
CA ILE A 173 -7.78 5.94 -9.34
C ILE A 173 -6.26 6.08 -9.23
N LEU A 174 -5.58 4.99 -8.94
CA LEU A 174 -4.12 4.95 -8.84
C LEU A 174 -3.51 4.44 -10.14
N MET A 175 -2.57 5.20 -10.71
CA MET A 175 -1.85 4.82 -11.92
C MET A 175 -0.35 4.84 -11.67
N ARG A 176 0.38 3.86 -12.23
CA ARG A 176 1.84 3.82 -12.11
C ARG A 176 2.52 5.00 -12.81
N SER A 177 2.00 5.41 -13.98
CA SER A 177 2.52 6.51 -14.80
C SER A 177 1.36 7.33 -15.37
N PRO A 178 0.85 8.35 -14.67
CA PRO A 178 -0.32 9.11 -15.10
C PRO A 178 -0.14 9.81 -16.44
N SER A 179 1.05 10.36 -16.68
CA SER A 179 1.34 11.19 -17.88
C SER A 179 1.00 10.54 -19.21
N THR A 180 1.06 9.22 -19.32
CA THR A 180 0.79 8.48 -20.56
C THR A 180 -0.68 8.11 -20.74
N ARG A 181 -1.48 8.11 -19.66
CA ARG A 181 -2.87 7.63 -19.66
C ARG A 181 -3.90 8.70 -19.34
N LEU A 182 -3.48 9.83 -18.76
CA LEU A 182 -4.38 10.88 -18.27
C LEU A 182 -5.33 11.41 -19.35
N LEU A 183 -4.90 11.46 -20.62
CA LEU A 183 -5.74 11.93 -21.72
C LEU A 183 -6.98 11.07 -21.92
N ASP A 184 -6.92 9.79 -21.57
CA ASP A 184 -8.00 8.82 -21.79
C ASP A 184 -8.99 8.80 -20.61
N TYR A 185 -8.60 9.37 -19.46
CA TYR A 185 -9.39 9.48 -18.22
C TYR A 185 -9.91 10.91 -17.97
N ARG A 186 -10.03 11.72 -19.03
CA ARG A 186 -10.52 13.10 -18.97
C ARG A 186 -12.01 13.20 -19.27
#